data_AF-A0A420J4Y6-F1
#
_entry.id   AF-A0A420J4Y6-F1
#
_cell.length_a   1.000
_cell.length_b   1.000
_cell.length_c   1.000
_cell.angle_alpha   90.00
_cell.angle_beta   90.00
_cell.angle_gamma   90.00
#
_symmetry.space_group_name_H-M   'P 1'
#
loop_
_entity.id
_entity.type
_entity.pdbx_description
1 polymer ?
#
loop_
_entity_poly.entity_id
_entity_poly.type
_entity_poly.pdbx_seq_one_letter_code
_entity_poly.pdbx_strand_id
1 'polypeptide(L)' 'MLKDDALDYYYDDTQPILTSTTSFDEVTSMIRDYFEGPEYRRGVQQIWHNTNLVSTTAKTLEKSVKENFESMLLDLKNL' A
#
# COMPACT_ATOMS: atom_id res chain seq x y z
N MET A 1 -9.59 -14.55 -4.51
CA MET A 1 -8.57 -15.48 -3.98
C MET A 1 -7.38 -14.65 -3.53
N LEU A 2 -6.80 -14.99 -2.38
CA LEU A 2 -5.53 -14.40 -1.93
C LEU A 2 -4.42 -14.77 -2.92
N LYS A 3 -3.42 -13.91 -3.04
CA LYS A 3 -2.27 -14.08 -3.95
C LYS A 3 -1.00 -13.64 -3.23
N ASP A 4 0.11 -14.21 -3.68
CA ASP A 4 1.47 -13.82 -3.27
C ASP A 4 1.59 -13.73 -1.74
N ASP A 5 2.18 -12.67 -1.21
CA ASP A 5 2.43 -12.48 0.23
C ASP A 5 1.18 -12.65 1.11
N ALA A 6 -0.01 -12.29 0.60
CA ALA A 6 -1.25 -12.43 1.34
C ALA A 6 -1.71 -13.90 1.45
N LEU A 7 -1.32 -14.74 0.50
CA LEU A 7 -1.53 -16.19 0.58
C LEU A 7 -0.56 -16.83 1.59
N ASP A 8 0.71 -16.42 1.55
CA ASP A 8 1.74 -16.93 2.45
C ASP A 8 1.41 -16.57 3.91
N TYR A 9 1.10 -15.30 4.20
CA TYR A 9 0.65 -14.84 5.51
C TYR A 9 -0.61 -15.57 6.01
N TYR A 10 -1.51 -15.93 5.10
CA TYR A 10 -2.69 -16.70 5.49
C TYR A 10 -2.31 -18.08 6.03
N TYR A 11 -1.41 -18.80 5.36
CA TYR A 11 -1.04 -20.16 5.79
C TYR A 11 -0.06 -20.17 6.97
N ASP A 12 0.87 -19.21 7.03
CA ASP A 12 1.92 -19.18 8.05
C ASP A 12 1.42 -18.59 9.37
N ASP A 13 0.61 -17.53 9.33
CA ASP A 13 0.22 -16.76 10.53
C ASP A 13 -1.26 -16.86 10.85
N THR A 14 -2.14 -16.85 9.84
CA THR A 14 -3.59 -16.76 10.06
C THR A 14 -4.23 -18.12 10.31
N GLN A 15 -3.97 -19.12 9.46
CA GLN A 15 -4.57 -20.46 9.53
C GLN A 15 -4.31 -21.17 10.87
N PRO A 16 -3.08 -21.12 11.46
CA PRO A 16 -2.79 -21.86 12.70
C PRO A 16 -3.60 -21.40 13.91
N ILE A 17 -4.15 -20.19 13.89
CA ILE A 17 -4.88 -19.59 15.00
C ILE A 17 -6.40 -19.55 14.78
N LEU A 18 -6.89 -20.04 13.64
CA LEU A 18 -8.32 -20.14 13.37
C LEU A 18 -8.98 -21.21 14.25
N THR A 19 -10.18 -20.90 14.73
CA THR A 19 -11.03 -21.85 15.44
C THR A 19 -12.27 -22.18 14.61
N SER A 20 -13.03 -23.18 15.03
CA SER A 20 -14.32 -23.53 14.39
C SER A 20 -15.37 -22.42 14.45
N THR A 21 -15.12 -21.37 15.24
CA THR A 21 -16.02 -20.21 15.37
C THR A 21 -15.53 -19.00 14.60
N THR A 22 -14.29 -19.01 14.07
CA THR A 22 -13.76 -17.87 13.33
C THR A 22 -14.51 -17.68 12.02
N SER A 23 -15.09 -16.50 11.85
CA SER A 23 -15.85 -16.12 10.67
C SER A 23 -14.94 -15.71 9.52
N PHE A 24 -15.47 -15.77 8.31
CA PHE A 24 -14.76 -15.26 7.13
C PHE A 24 -14.40 -13.78 7.27
N ASP A 25 -15.31 -12.97 7.84
CA ASP A 25 -15.09 -11.53 8.00
C ASP A 25 -13.94 -11.22 8.96
N GLU A 26 -13.78 -12.02 10.02
CA GLU A 26 -12.64 -11.93 10.94
C GLU A 26 -11.33 -12.25 10.22
N VAL A 27 -11.29 -13.33 9.44
CA VAL A 27 -10.10 -13.69 8.64
C VAL A 27 -9.74 -12.56 7.67
N THR A 28 -10.72 -12.00 6.96
CA THR A 28 -10.42 -10.90 6.03
C THR A 28 -9.98 -9.62 6.74
N SER A 29 -10.46 -9.37 7.96
CA SER A 29 -10.03 -8.23 8.76
C SER A 29 -8.60 -8.41 9.25
N MET A 30 -8.23 -9.61 9.72
CA MET A 30 -6.86 -9.91 10.16
C MET A 30 -5.83 -9.75 9.04
N ILE A 31 -6.13 -10.24 7.84
CA ILE A 31 -5.26 -10.07 6.67
C ILE A 31 -5.17 -8.59 6.30
N ARG A 32 -6.31 -7.88 6.28
CA ARG A 32 -6.33 -6.44 5.96
C ARG A 32 -5.58 -5.61 6.98
N ASP A 33 -5.69 -5.91 8.26
CA ASP A 33 -5.00 -5.16 9.31
C ASP A 33 -3.48 -5.38 9.28
N TYR A 34 -3.03 -6.55 8.81
CA TYR A 34 -1.60 -6.81 8.62
C TYR A 34 -1.02 -6.02 7.44
N PHE A 35 -1.66 -6.08 6.26
CA PHE A 35 -1.14 -5.45 5.03
C PHE A 35 -1.51 -3.96 4.90
N GLU A 36 -2.71 -3.59 5.35
CA GLU A 36 -3.28 -2.24 5.25
C GLU A 36 -3.50 -1.59 6.63
N GLY A 37 -2.71 -2.02 7.62
CA GLY A 37 -2.78 -1.52 8.98
C GLY A 37 -2.43 -0.03 9.11
N PRO A 38 -2.54 0.53 10.34
CA PRO A 38 -2.28 1.95 10.59
C PRO A 38 -0.91 2.43 10.10
N GLU A 39 0.14 1.62 10.25
CA GLU A 39 1.50 2.00 9.84
C GLU A 39 1.66 2.01 8.32
N TYR A 40 1.08 1.04 7.59
CA TYR A 40 1.02 1.08 6.13
C TYR A 40 0.28 2.33 5.64
N ARG A 41 -0.90 2.62 6.22
CA ARG A 41 -1.69 3.82 5.88
C ARG A 41 -0.93 5.11 6.14
N ARG A 42 -0.20 5.19 7.26
CA ARG A 42 0.68 6.34 7.57
C ARG A 42 1.79 6.48 6.54
N GLY A 43 2.42 5.38 6.14
CA GLY A 43 3.42 5.36 5.08
C GLY A 43 2.88 5.90 3.76
N VAL A 44 1.73 5.39 3.31
CA VAL A 44 1.05 5.87 2.09
C VAL A 44 0.70 7.36 2.18
N GLN A 45 0.14 7.81 3.31
CA GLN A 45 -0.18 9.23 3.54
C GLN A 45 1.07 10.12 3.52
N GLN A 46 2.17 9.66 4.09
CA GLN A 46 3.42 10.39 4.09
C GLN A 46 4.00 10.50 2.68
N ILE A 47 3.98 9.42 1.90
CA ILE A 47 4.43 9.48 0.50
C ILE A 47 3.51 10.41 -0.31
N TRP A 48 2.19 10.29 -0.14
CA TRP A 48 1.21 11.18 -0.76
C TRP A 48 1.50 12.66 -0.47
N HIS A 49 1.73 13.00 0.80
CA HIS A 49 2.04 14.37 1.21
C HIS A 49 3.37 14.88 0.61
N ASN A 50 4.36 14.00 0.50
CA ASN A 50 5.68 14.33 -0.03
C ASN A 50 5.73 14.36 -1.56
N THR A 51 4.75 13.76 -2.26
CA THR A 51 4.65 13.78 -3.71
C THR A 51 3.93 15.04 -4.16
N ASN A 52 4.71 16.05 -4.57
CA ASN A 52 4.22 17.31 -5.08
C ASN A 52 5.13 17.81 -6.21
N LEU A 53 4.67 18.79 -6.98
CA LEU A 53 5.39 19.23 -8.18
C LEU A 53 6.80 19.72 -7.86
N VAL A 54 7.02 20.33 -6.69
CA VAL A 54 8.34 20.81 -6.26
C VAL A 54 9.28 19.61 -6.00
N SER A 55 8.83 18.61 -5.26
CA SER A 55 9.62 17.42 -4.96
C SER A 55 9.87 16.55 -6.21
N THR A 56 8.91 16.48 -7.13
CA THR A 56 9.08 15.78 -8.41
C THR A 56 10.07 16.52 -9.32
N THR A 57 9.95 17.84 -9.45
CA THR A 57 10.89 18.65 -10.25
C THR A 57 12.32 18.59 -9.70
N ALA A 58 12.48 18.50 -8.38
CA ALA A 58 13.78 18.32 -7.74
C ALA A 58 14.43 16.95 -8.07
N LYS A 59 13.64 15.91 -8.32
CA LYS A 59 14.12 14.57 -8.72
C LYS A 59 14.43 14.47 -10.21
N THR A 60 13.80 15.30 -11.05
CA THR A 60 13.95 15.29 -12.51
C THR A 60 14.19 16.70 -13.05
N LEU A 61 15.40 17.23 -12.78
CA LEU A 61 15.82 18.59 -13.17
C LEU A 61 15.82 18.83 -14.69
N GLU A 62 15.95 17.77 -15.49
CA GLU A 62 16.07 17.85 -16.95
C GLU A 62 14.72 17.84 -17.68
N LYS A 63 13.62 17.51 -16.97
CA LYS A 63 12.29 17.37 -17.56
C LYS A 63 11.55 18.71 -17.57
N SER A 64 10.71 18.92 -18.58
CA SER A 64 9.79 20.05 -18.60
C SER A 64 8.78 19.98 -17.45
N VAL A 65 8.18 21.12 -17.11
CA VAL A 65 7.15 21.19 -16.06
C VAL A 65 5.97 20.24 -16.33
N LYS A 66 5.59 20.08 -17.61
CA LYS A 66 4.52 19.16 -18.02
C LYS A 66 4.90 17.70 -17.72
N GLU A 67 6.09 17.28 -18.13
CA GLU A 67 6.57 15.91 -17.89
C GLU A 67 6.74 15.60 -16.40
N ASN A 68 7.16 16.59 -15.61
CA ASN A 68 7.22 16.46 -14.15
C ASN A 68 5.82 16.31 -13.54
N PHE A 69 4.82 17.03 -14.05
CA PHE A 69 3.45 16.88 -13.59
C PHE A 69 2.87 15.50 -13.93
N GLU A 70 3.10 15.00 -15.15
CA GLU A 70 2.67 13.66 -15.55
C GLU A 70 3.35 12.56 -14.71
N SER A 71 4.66 12.71 -14.43
CA SER A 71 5.39 11.80 -13.54
C SER A 71 4.82 11.79 -12.13
N MET A 72 4.50 12.96 -11.58
CA MET A 72 3.88 13.09 -10.26
C MET A 72 2.53 12.37 -10.20
N LEU A 73 1.68 12.55 -11.23
CA LEU A 73 0.38 11.87 -11.29
C LEU A 73 0.52 10.35 -11.39
N LEU A 74 1.54 9.87 -12.11
CA LEU A 74 1.84 8.44 -12.20
C LEU A 74 2.28 7.88 -10.85
N ASP A 75 3.15 8.59 -10.13
CA ASP A 75 3.60 8.21 -8.79
C ASP A 75 2.40 8.12 -7.83
N LEU A 76 1.51 9.12 -7.84
CA LEU A 76 0.30 9.12 -7.01
C LEU A 76 -0.69 8.01 -7.37
N LYS A 77 -0.78 7.63 -8.64
CA LYS A 77 -1.66 6.54 -9.10
C LYS A 77 -1.16 5.16 -8.63
N ASN A 78 0.15 5.01 -8.44
CA ASN A 78 0.79 3.76 -8.08
C ASN A 78 1.01 3.60 -6.56
N LEU A 79 0.59 4.58 -5.77
CA LEU A 79 0.46 4.47 -4.31
C LEU A 79 -0.75 3.59 -3.93
#